data_AF-A0A959SHF6-F1
#
_entry.id   AF-A0A959SHF6-F1
#
_cell.length_a   1.000
_cell.length_b   1.000
_cell.length_c   1.000
_cell.angle_alpha   90.00
_cell.angle_beta   90.00
_cell.angle_gamma   90.00
#
_symmetry.space_group_name_H-M   'P 1'
#
loop_
_entity.id
_entity.type
_entity.pdbx_description
1 polymer ?
#
loop_
_entity_poly.entity_id
_entity_poly.type
_entity_poly.pdbx_seq_one_letter_code
_entity_poly.pdbx_strand_id
1 'polypeptide(L)'
;DVEQPSRVKVRRAKLDIYEEFMDRDNATRIKYASKYAQVSNYWKYFIGQQRGLKRLHVYDKKKAQETELMAWVNADGGRKAKYGSILSDLETGYNERTKFEKASVYMQEAAFGSEMIILGFRMYGLKMQLANDPKDAAKVAAAVARVQAAADELWKDYVPAIDEKVTATMFRMIHDDVERDLQPSVMNTVEKKYKSNFDAWAAAMFKTSVLTDKARLDAFLAKPSLKVLDKDLGFLASESCLNHYRSFLAPALAAGEEDLARGYRLMVGAMREKDPNK
;
A
#
# COMPACT_ATOMS: atom_id res chain seq x y z
N ASP A 1 15.07 -8.47 2.32
CA ASP A 1 15.13 -8.06 3.74
C ASP A 1 14.25 -6.88 4.13
N VAL A 2 13.71 -6.10 3.19
CA VAL A 2 12.83 -4.95 3.53
C VAL A 2 11.35 -5.29 3.31
N GLU A 3 10.98 -5.68 2.08
CA GLU A 3 9.58 -5.79 1.67
C GLU A 3 8.81 -6.89 2.44
N GLN A 4 9.24 -8.15 2.31
CA GLN A 4 8.53 -9.28 2.92
C GLN A 4 8.47 -9.20 4.46
N PRO A 5 9.55 -8.86 5.19
CA PRO A 5 9.46 -8.69 6.65
C PRO A 5 8.47 -7.59 7.05
N SER A 6 8.44 -6.47 6.30
CA SER A 6 7.50 -5.38 6.53
C SER A 6 6.05 -5.84 6.33
N ARG A 7 5.75 -6.55 5.22
CA ARG A 7 4.41 -7.13 4.99
C ARG A 7 4.00 -8.11 6.09
N VAL A 8 4.92 -8.98 6.53
CA VAL A 8 4.67 -9.94 7.61
C VAL A 8 4.33 -9.24 8.92
N LYS A 9 5.07 -8.17 9.28
CA LYS A 9 4.86 -7.40 10.50
C LYS A 9 3.48 -6.71 10.49
N VAL A 10 3.18 -5.94 9.44
CA VAL A 10 1.91 -5.19 9.33
C VAL A 10 0.71 -6.13 9.31
N ARG A 11 0.78 -7.23 8.56
CA ARG A 11 -0.32 -8.20 8.49
C ARG A 11 -0.54 -8.93 9.79
N ARG A 12 0.52 -9.25 10.54
CA ARG A 12 0.37 -9.87 11.87
C ARG A 12 -0.42 -8.95 12.79
N ALA A 13 -0.05 -7.67 12.89
CA ALA A 13 -0.75 -6.69 13.71
C ALA A 13 -2.24 -6.56 13.31
N LYS A 14 -2.55 -6.59 12.01
CA LYS A 14 -3.95 -6.57 11.54
C LYS A 14 -4.71 -7.86 11.89
N LEU A 15 -4.07 -9.03 11.75
CA LEU A 15 -4.65 -10.32 12.12
C LEU A 15 -4.93 -10.41 13.62
N ASP A 16 -4.03 -9.89 14.47
CA ASP A 16 -4.22 -9.85 15.93
C ASP A 16 -5.52 -9.09 16.29
N ILE A 17 -5.78 -7.95 15.62
CA ILE A 17 -7.01 -7.18 15.83
C ILE A 17 -8.23 -7.96 15.33
N TYR A 18 -8.17 -8.57 14.15
CA TYR A 18 -9.28 -9.37 13.66
C TYR A 18 -9.60 -10.53 14.61
N GLU A 19 -8.60 -11.26 15.09
CA GLU A 19 -8.75 -12.36 16.06
C GLU A 19 -9.43 -11.85 17.35
N GLU A 20 -8.95 -10.74 17.93
CA GLU A 20 -9.53 -10.14 19.13
C GLU A 20 -11.04 -9.89 19.02
N PHE A 21 -11.49 -9.32 17.89
CA PHE A 21 -12.91 -9.01 17.68
C PHE A 21 -13.73 -10.22 17.26
N MET A 22 -13.17 -11.09 16.42
CA MET A 22 -13.84 -12.32 15.96
C MET A 22 -14.03 -13.31 17.11
N ASP A 23 -13.21 -13.29 18.14
CA ASP A 23 -13.37 -14.14 19.33
C ASP A 23 -14.42 -13.65 20.32
N ARG A 24 -14.74 -12.36 20.28
CA ARG A 24 -15.78 -11.76 21.14
C ARG A 24 -17.19 -11.98 20.63
N ASP A 25 -17.39 -12.03 19.32
CA ASP A 25 -18.72 -12.05 18.71
C ASP A 25 -18.79 -12.90 17.43
N ASN A 26 -19.75 -13.83 17.39
CA ASN A 26 -19.96 -14.72 16.24
C ASN A 26 -20.42 -13.98 14.99
N ALA A 27 -21.23 -12.91 15.12
CA ALA A 27 -21.67 -12.15 13.95
C ALA A 27 -20.47 -11.43 13.29
N THR A 28 -19.59 -10.87 14.11
CA THR A 28 -18.31 -10.29 13.68
C THR A 28 -17.39 -11.34 13.06
N ARG A 29 -17.29 -12.53 13.65
CA ARG A 29 -16.55 -13.67 13.07
C ARG A 29 -17.04 -14.00 11.66
N ILE A 30 -18.35 -14.08 11.45
CA ILE A 30 -18.92 -14.37 10.13
C ILE A 30 -18.59 -13.26 9.13
N LYS A 31 -18.76 -11.99 9.52
CA LYS A 31 -18.46 -10.83 8.67
C LYS A 31 -17.00 -10.77 8.24
N TYR A 32 -16.05 -10.94 9.17
CA TYR A 32 -14.63 -10.77 8.90
C TYR A 32 -13.90 -12.05 8.49
N ALA A 33 -14.54 -13.23 8.50
CA ALA A 33 -13.90 -14.51 8.16
C ALA A 33 -13.18 -14.49 6.81
N SER A 34 -13.81 -13.95 5.76
CA SER A 34 -13.22 -13.86 4.42
C SER A 34 -12.00 -12.94 4.39
N LYS A 35 -12.12 -11.74 5.00
CA LYS A 35 -11.03 -10.76 5.12
C LYS A 35 -9.84 -11.32 5.91
N TYR A 36 -10.12 -11.96 7.04
CA TYR A 36 -9.12 -12.65 7.85
C TYR A 36 -8.39 -13.74 7.05
N ALA A 37 -9.14 -14.62 6.37
CA ALA A 37 -8.57 -15.70 5.58
C ALA A 37 -7.65 -15.16 4.46
N GLN A 38 -8.07 -14.12 3.76
CA GLN A 38 -7.25 -13.48 2.72
C GLN A 38 -5.91 -12.97 3.29
N VAL A 39 -5.95 -12.23 4.40
CA VAL A 39 -4.73 -11.67 5.02
C VAL A 39 -3.84 -12.79 5.58
N SER A 40 -4.42 -13.78 6.26
CA SER A 40 -3.73 -14.93 6.86
C SER A 40 -3.04 -15.81 5.81
N ASN A 41 -3.71 -16.08 4.69
CA ASN A 41 -3.16 -16.94 3.63
C ASN A 41 -1.85 -16.36 3.07
N TYR A 42 -1.86 -15.08 2.71
CA TYR A 42 -0.65 -14.47 2.19
C TYR A 42 0.39 -14.17 3.29
N TRP A 43 -0.04 -13.94 4.55
CA TRP A 43 0.89 -13.84 5.69
C TRP A 43 1.69 -15.14 5.86
N LYS A 44 1.01 -16.29 5.85
CA LYS A 44 1.64 -17.62 5.90
C LYS A 44 2.52 -17.88 4.67
N TYR A 45 2.07 -17.46 3.49
CA TYR A 45 2.85 -17.55 2.25
C TYR A 45 4.20 -16.83 2.37
N PHE A 46 4.24 -15.57 2.84
CA PHE A 46 5.49 -14.82 2.97
C PHE A 46 6.43 -15.43 4.02
N ILE A 47 5.90 -15.93 5.14
CA ILE A 47 6.70 -16.67 6.12
C ILE A 47 7.32 -17.92 5.49
N GLY A 48 6.52 -18.69 4.75
CA GLY A 48 6.96 -19.88 4.03
C GLY A 48 8.05 -19.57 3.01
N GLN A 49 7.86 -18.51 2.21
CA GLN A 49 8.83 -18.07 1.21
C GLN A 49 10.16 -17.67 1.85
N GLN A 50 10.15 -16.87 2.92
CA GLN A 50 11.37 -16.48 3.64
C GLN A 50 12.13 -17.68 4.19
N ARG A 51 11.42 -18.65 4.79
CA ARG A 51 12.03 -19.90 5.27
C ARG A 51 12.63 -20.70 4.11
N GLY A 52 11.92 -20.79 2.99
CA GLY A 52 12.38 -21.48 1.78
C GLY A 52 13.65 -20.86 1.20
N LEU A 53 13.70 -19.53 1.07
CA LEU A 53 14.86 -18.79 0.56
C LEU A 53 16.12 -19.08 1.39
N LYS A 54 15.98 -19.07 2.72
CA LYS A 54 17.08 -19.38 3.65
C LYS A 54 17.49 -20.84 3.58
N ARG A 55 16.54 -21.77 3.72
CA ARG A 55 16.80 -23.22 3.72
C ARG A 55 17.45 -23.71 2.42
N LEU A 56 17.07 -23.12 1.29
CA LEU A 56 17.58 -23.53 -0.02
C LEU A 56 18.82 -22.75 -0.46
N HIS A 57 19.35 -21.87 0.38
CA HIS A 57 20.50 -21.00 0.06
C HIS A 57 20.32 -20.26 -1.27
N VAL A 58 19.11 -19.72 -1.50
CA VAL A 58 18.74 -19.15 -2.81
C VAL A 58 19.59 -17.93 -3.14
N TYR A 59 19.91 -17.10 -2.14
CA TYR A 59 20.80 -15.95 -2.31
C TYR A 59 22.18 -16.40 -2.81
N ASP A 60 22.81 -17.36 -2.13
CA ASP A 60 24.15 -17.85 -2.48
C ASP A 60 24.17 -18.44 -3.90
N LYS A 61 23.13 -19.20 -4.25
CA LYS A 61 22.97 -19.77 -5.60
C LYS A 61 22.82 -18.68 -6.66
N LYS A 62 22.03 -17.63 -6.40
CA LYS A 62 21.83 -16.52 -7.34
C LYS A 62 23.10 -15.70 -7.52
N LYS A 63 23.80 -15.39 -6.42
CA LYS A 63 25.09 -14.72 -6.46
C LYS A 63 26.15 -15.52 -7.23
N ALA A 64 26.19 -16.84 -7.05
CA ALA A 64 27.07 -17.71 -7.83
C ALA A 64 26.73 -17.68 -9.33
N GLN A 65 25.44 -17.75 -9.70
CA GLN A 65 24.98 -17.64 -11.09
C GLN A 65 25.36 -16.29 -11.72
N GLU A 66 25.17 -15.19 -11.00
CA GLU A 66 25.55 -13.84 -11.44
C GLU A 66 27.07 -13.72 -11.63
N THR A 67 27.85 -14.29 -10.71
CA THR A 67 29.32 -14.31 -10.79
C THR A 67 29.80 -15.09 -12.01
N GLU A 68 29.25 -16.29 -12.25
CA GLU A 68 29.58 -17.10 -13.42
C GLU A 68 29.21 -16.39 -14.73
N LEU A 69 28.00 -15.79 -14.79
CA LEU A 69 27.55 -15.04 -15.95
C LEU A 69 28.49 -13.86 -16.25
N MET A 70 28.87 -13.08 -15.24
CA MET A 70 29.75 -11.93 -15.44
C MET A 70 31.19 -12.35 -15.77
N ALA A 71 31.67 -13.49 -15.28
CA ALA A 71 32.95 -14.05 -15.73
C ALA A 71 32.92 -14.40 -17.22
N TRP A 72 31.84 -15.05 -17.68
CA TRP A 72 31.61 -15.34 -19.10
C TRP A 72 31.50 -14.06 -19.94
N VAL A 73 30.74 -13.04 -19.49
CA VAL A 73 30.64 -11.73 -20.16
C VAL A 73 32.00 -11.07 -20.32
N ASN A 74 32.80 -11.04 -19.25
CA ASN A 74 34.08 -10.32 -19.23
C ASN A 74 35.22 -11.04 -19.96
N ALA A 75 35.07 -12.32 -20.31
CA ALA A 75 36.09 -13.10 -21.00
C ALA A 75 36.18 -12.80 -22.52
N ASP A 76 35.26 -12.00 -23.08
CA ASP A 76 35.33 -11.55 -24.48
C ASP A 76 34.96 -10.06 -24.59
N GLY A 77 35.67 -9.33 -25.46
CA GLY A 77 35.46 -7.90 -25.64
C GLY A 77 34.09 -7.53 -26.23
N GLY A 78 33.58 -8.34 -27.17
CA GLY A 78 32.26 -8.14 -27.79
C GLY A 78 31.12 -8.37 -26.80
N ARG A 79 31.18 -9.47 -26.02
CA ARG A 79 30.22 -9.73 -24.93
C ARG A 79 30.28 -8.64 -23.86
N LYS A 80 31.47 -8.21 -23.45
CA LYS A 80 31.63 -7.14 -22.47
C LYS A 80 31.06 -5.81 -22.97
N ALA A 81 31.25 -5.47 -24.25
CA ALA A 81 30.64 -4.27 -24.84
C ALA A 81 29.10 -4.33 -24.85
N LYS A 82 28.52 -5.52 -25.04
CA LYS A 82 27.06 -5.72 -25.10
C LYS A 82 26.39 -5.86 -23.72
N TYR A 83 27.04 -6.51 -22.77
CA TYR A 83 26.44 -6.96 -21.51
C TYR A 83 27.15 -6.44 -20.25
N GLY A 84 28.24 -5.68 -20.38
CA GLY A 84 29.06 -5.25 -19.25
C GLY A 84 28.34 -4.39 -18.20
N SER A 85 27.24 -3.72 -18.58
CA SER A 85 26.47 -2.84 -17.69
C SER A 85 25.44 -3.56 -16.83
N ILE A 86 25.25 -4.89 -16.95
CA ILE A 86 24.18 -5.63 -16.25
C ILE A 86 24.15 -5.30 -14.75
N LEU A 87 25.27 -5.48 -14.04
CA LEU A 87 25.31 -5.29 -12.60
C LEU A 87 25.20 -3.81 -12.19
N SER A 88 25.83 -2.90 -12.93
CA SER A 88 25.75 -1.46 -12.63
C SER A 88 24.34 -0.91 -12.85
N ASP A 89 23.65 -1.37 -13.88
CA ASP A 89 22.26 -0.99 -14.16
C ASP A 89 21.33 -1.51 -13.04
N LEU A 90 21.48 -2.78 -12.66
CA LEU A 90 20.69 -3.36 -11.56
C LEU A 90 20.97 -2.67 -10.22
N GLU A 91 22.24 -2.43 -9.89
CA GLU A 91 22.64 -1.76 -8.66
C GLU A 91 22.09 -0.33 -8.59
N THR A 92 22.22 0.44 -9.67
CA THR A 92 21.69 1.80 -9.75
C THR A 92 20.19 1.81 -9.52
N GLY A 93 19.44 1.00 -10.28
CA GLY A 93 18.00 0.94 -10.17
C GLY A 93 17.50 0.46 -8.79
N TYR A 94 18.22 -0.46 -8.13
CA TYR A 94 17.89 -0.85 -6.76
C TYR A 94 18.23 0.23 -5.72
N ASN A 95 19.36 0.90 -5.85
CA ASN A 95 19.76 1.96 -4.92
C ASN A 95 18.78 3.13 -4.92
N GLU A 96 18.26 3.50 -6.09
CA GLU A 96 17.28 4.59 -6.24
C GLU A 96 15.95 4.29 -5.52
N ARG A 97 15.49 3.04 -5.56
CA ARG A 97 14.18 2.67 -4.98
C ARG A 97 14.23 2.21 -3.53
N THR A 98 15.37 1.66 -3.06
CA THR A 98 15.46 0.95 -1.77
C THR A 98 15.05 1.84 -0.59
N LYS A 99 15.36 3.15 -0.63
CA LYS A 99 14.92 4.13 0.38
C LYS A 99 13.40 4.18 0.54
N PHE A 100 12.65 4.02 -0.56
CA PHE A 100 11.19 4.20 -0.57
C PHE A 100 10.41 2.90 -0.38
N GLU A 101 11.07 1.75 -0.49
CA GLU A 101 10.43 0.43 -0.48
C GLU A 101 9.66 0.18 0.83
N LYS A 102 10.27 0.49 1.98
CA LYS A 102 9.61 0.34 3.29
C LYS A 102 8.37 1.23 3.39
N ALA A 103 8.52 2.53 3.07
CA ALA A 103 7.41 3.47 3.11
C ALA A 103 6.26 3.06 2.20
N SER A 104 6.55 2.56 1.00
CA SER A 104 5.55 2.07 0.06
C SER A 104 4.83 0.82 0.56
N VAL A 105 5.55 -0.14 1.14
CA VAL A 105 4.92 -1.33 1.75
C VAL A 105 4.00 -0.94 2.89
N TYR A 106 4.42 -0.03 3.78
CA TYR A 106 3.58 0.43 4.88
C TYR A 106 2.37 1.22 4.38
N MET A 107 2.51 2.05 3.34
CA MET A 107 1.37 2.73 2.72
C MET A 107 0.35 1.72 2.18
N GLN A 108 0.81 0.70 1.45
CA GLN A 108 -0.04 -0.31 0.83
C GLN A 108 -0.66 -1.33 1.80
N GLU A 109 0.08 -1.74 2.83
CA GLU A 109 -0.38 -2.78 3.77
C GLU A 109 -1.11 -2.19 4.98
N ALA A 110 -0.72 -0.99 5.41
CA ALA A 110 -1.21 -0.35 6.62
C ALA A 110 -2.27 0.71 6.30
N ALA A 111 -1.91 1.83 5.66
CA ALA A 111 -2.88 2.89 5.36
C ALA A 111 -3.99 2.38 4.43
N PHE A 112 -3.63 1.71 3.34
CA PHE A 112 -4.59 1.14 2.38
C PHE A 112 -5.22 -0.17 2.90
N GLY A 113 -4.72 -0.68 4.03
CA GLY A 113 -5.34 -1.77 4.78
C GLY A 113 -6.50 -1.31 5.67
N SER A 114 -6.74 0.00 5.80
CA SER A 114 -7.87 0.59 6.51
C SER A 114 -9.03 0.78 5.52
N GLU A 115 -10.21 0.27 5.85
CA GLU A 115 -11.31 0.15 4.89
C GLU A 115 -11.95 1.50 4.60
N MET A 116 -12.11 2.35 5.61
CA MET A 116 -12.60 3.72 5.40
C MET A 116 -11.64 4.57 4.55
N ILE A 117 -10.32 4.33 4.62
CA ILE A 117 -9.34 5.00 3.76
C ILE A 117 -9.57 4.64 2.30
N ILE A 118 -9.81 3.35 2.02
CA ILE A 118 -10.12 2.88 0.66
C ILE A 118 -11.45 3.48 0.15
N LEU A 119 -12.48 3.56 1.00
CA LEU A 119 -13.72 4.24 0.62
C LEU A 119 -13.48 5.72 0.30
N GLY A 120 -12.65 6.42 1.07
CA GLY A 120 -12.24 7.79 0.79
C GLY A 120 -11.54 7.95 -0.56
N PHE A 121 -10.75 6.97 -1.01
CA PHE A 121 -10.17 6.99 -2.36
C PHE A 121 -11.25 6.93 -3.44
N ARG A 122 -12.33 6.18 -3.21
CA ARG A 122 -13.48 6.10 -4.13
C ARG A 122 -14.23 7.43 -4.21
N MET A 123 -14.17 8.26 -3.17
CA MET A 123 -14.76 9.60 -3.17
C MET A 123 -13.94 10.64 -3.93
N TYR A 124 -12.69 10.37 -4.28
CA TYR A 124 -11.81 11.35 -4.93
C TYR A 124 -12.38 11.89 -6.27
N GLY A 125 -12.99 11.02 -7.07
CA GLY A 125 -13.64 11.43 -8.32
C GLY A 125 -14.81 12.40 -8.09
N LEU A 126 -15.60 12.17 -7.03
CA LEU A 126 -16.67 13.09 -6.63
C LEU A 126 -16.10 14.42 -6.12
N LYS A 127 -15.04 14.40 -5.29
CA LYS A 127 -14.35 15.62 -4.84
C LYS A 127 -13.90 16.47 -6.03
N MET A 128 -13.24 15.85 -7.00
CA MET A 128 -12.76 16.56 -8.20
C MET A 128 -13.90 17.14 -9.04
N GLN A 129 -14.99 16.41 -9.21
CA GLN A 129 -16.16 16.91 -9.94
C GLN A 129 -16.78 18.13 -9.22
N LEU A 130 -16.94 18.05 -7.90
CA LEU A 130 -17.48 19.15 -7.08
C LEU A 130 -16.56 20.39 -7.08
N ALA A 131 -15.25 20.20 -7.19
CA ALA A 131 -14.28 21.29 -7.25
C ALA A 131 -14.24 21.98 -8.61
N ASN A 132 -14.31 21.20 -9.70
CA ASN A 132 -14.10 21.74 -11.04
C ASN A 132 -15.39 22.20 -11.72
N ASP A 133 -16.47 21.42 -11.60
CA ASP A 133 -17.74 21.71 -12.27
C ASP A 133 -18.94 21.17 -11.46
N PRO A 134 -19.27 21.82 -10.32
CA PRO A 134 -20.36 21.38 -9.46
C PRO A 134 -21.76 21.56 -10.08
N LYS A 135 -21.88 22.28 -11.21
CA LYS A 135 -23.17 22.55 -11.87
C LYS A 135 -23.54 21.47 -12.90
N ASP A 136 -22.58 20.67 -13.34
CA ASP A 136 -22.83 19.48 -14.17
C ASP A 136 -23.50 18.37 -13.34
N ALA A 137 -24.81 18.50 -13.17
CA ALA A 137 -25.62 17.59 -12.37
C ALA A 137 -25.51 16.12 -12.84
N ALA A 138 -25.33 15.89 -14.14
CA ALA A 138 -25.19 14.55 -14.69
C ALA A 138 -23.87 13.90 -14.25
N LYS A 139 -22.74 14.62 -14.34
CA LYS A 139 -21.45 14.09 -13.87
C LYS A 139 -21.40 13.95 -12.36
N VAL A 140 -21.98 14.88 -11.60
CA VAL A 140 -22.10 14.77 -10.14
C VAL A 140 -22.90 13.52 -9.77
N ALA A 141 -24.08 13.31 -10.38
CA ALA A 141 -24.90 12.13 -10.13
C ALA A 141 -24.17 10.83 -10.49
N ALA A 142 -23.43 10.80 -11.61
CA ALA A 142 -22.63 9.65 -11.99
C ALA A 142 -21.47 9.38 -11.02
N ALA A 143 -20.84 10.42 -10.47
CA ALA A 143 -19.80 10.27 -9.45
C ALA A 143 -20.39 9.74 -8.12
N VAL A 144 -21.54 10.29 -7.70
CA VAL A 144 -22.30 9.81 -6.53
C VAL A 144 -22.66 8.33 -6.68
N ALA A 145 -23.20 7.91 -7.83
CA ALA A 145 -23.57 6.51 -8.07
C ALA A 145 -22.38 5.54 -7.95
N ARG A 146 -21.17 5.95 -8.42
CA ARG A 146 -19.95 5.15 -8.25
C ARG A 146 -19.53 5.03 -6.80
N VAL A 147 -19.65 6.10 -6.01
CA VAL A 147 -19.37 6.05 -4.57
C VAL A 147 -20.39 5.15 -3.87
N GLN A 148 -21.69 5.28 -4.18
CA GLN A 148 -22.73 4.46 -3.58
C GLN A 148 -22.48 2.96 -3.85
N ALA A 149 -22.18 2.58 -5.10
CA ALA A 149 -21.91 1.18 -5.43
C ALA A 149 -20.71 0.62 -4.66
N ALA A 150 -19.64 1.40 -4.48
CA ALA A 150 -18.49 0.98 -3.68
C ALA A 150 -18.83 0.90 -2.18
N ALA A 151 -19.65 1.81 -1.67
CA ALA A 151 -20.08 1.83 -0.29
C ALA A 151 -21.01 0.65 0.03
N ASP A 152 -21.95 0.32 -0.86
CA ASP A 152 -22.88 -0.79 -0.70
C ASP A 152 -22.14 -2.14 -0.60
N GLU A 153 -21.02 -2.31 -1.30
CA GLU A 153 -20.16 -3.48 -1.14
C GLU A 153 -19.49 -3.51 0.24
N LEU A 154 -18.91 -2.38 0.66
CA LEU A 154 -18.25 -2.25 1.97
C LEU A 154 -19.22 -2.55 3.13
N TRP A 155 -20.43 -1.98 3.09
CA TRP A 155 -21.37 -2.06 4.20
C TRP A 155 -21.89 -3.47 4.50
N LYS A 156 -21.70 -4.44 3.59
CA LYS A 156 -22.12 -5.84 3.79
C LYS A 156 -21.46 -6.47 5.01
N ASP A 157 -20.18 -6.19 5.22
CA ASP A 157 -19.36 -6.83 6.23
C ASP A 157 -18.52 -5.85 7.06
N TYR A 158 -18.61 -4.55 6.81
CA TYR A 158 -17.92 -3.52 7.58
C TYR A 158 -18.36 -3.49 9.05
N VAL A 159 -17.38 -3.43 9.94
CA VAL A 159 -17.59 -3.20 11.37
C VAL A 159 -16.73 -2.01 11.79
N PRO A 160 -17.32 -0.82 12.03
CA PRO A 160 -16.58 0.41 12.30
C PRO A 160 -15.58 0.29 13.46
N ALA A 161 -15.94 -0.44 14.53
CA ALA A 161 -15.06 -0.63 15.68
C ALA A 161 -13.77 -1.39 15.35
N ILE A 162 -13.82 -2.35 14.41
CA ILE A 162 -12.62 -3.05 13.94
C ILE A 162 -11.77 -2.09 13.12
N ASP A 163 -12.37 -1.41 12.14
CA ASP A 163 -11.64 -0.52 11.25
C ASP A 163 -11.05 0.69 11.98
N GLU A 164 -11.68 1.18 13.06
CA GLU A 164 -11.13 2.20 13.95
C GLU A 164 -9.83 1.71 14.59
N LYS A 165 -9.86 0.50 15.17
CA LYS A 165 -8.69 -0.10 15.83
C LYS A 165 -7.58 -0.42 14.84
N VAL A 166 -7.93 -0.92 13.65
CA VAL A 166 -7.00 -1.15 12.54
C VAL A 166 -6.38 0.18 12.13
N THR A 167 -7.17 1.22 11.85
CA THR A 167 -6.68 2.55 11.45
C THR A 167 -5.70 3.11 12.49
N ALA A 168 -6.06 3.13 13.77
CA ALA A 168 -5.17 3.63 14.82
C ALA A 168 -3.83 2.85 14.86
N THR A 169 -3.89 1.53 14.76
CA THR A 169 -2.71 0.66 14.82
C THR A 169 -1.83 0.81 13.58
N MET A 170 -2.44 0.80 12.39
CA MET A 170 -1.73 0.91 11.12
C MET A 170 -1.01 2.25 10.99
N PHE A 171 -1.65 3.36 11.37
CA PHE A 171 -1.03 4.68 11.32
C PHE A 171 0.08 4.87 12.37
N ARG A 172 -0.09 4.28 13.56
CA ARG A 172 1.00 4.20 14.56
C ARG A 172 2.20 3.44 14.02
N MET A 173 1.98 2.30 13.36
CA MET A 173 3.08 1.55 12.74
C MET A 173 3.79 2.34 11.63
N ILE A 174 3.06 3.06 10.79
CA ILE A 174 3.68 3.96 9.79
C ILE A 174 4.55 5.01 10.51
N HIS A 175 4.01 5.63 11.54
CA HIS A 175 4.71 6.67 12.30
C HIS A 175 6.00 6.19 12.97
N ASP A 176 5.98 4.96 13.50
CA ASP A 176 7.09 4.39 14.28
C ASP A 176 8.15 3.75 13.39
N ASP A 177 7.76 3.15 12.27
CA ASP A 177 8.65 2.36 11.43
C ASP A 177 9.14 3.08 10.17
N VAL A 178 8.43 4.10 9.65
CA VAL A 178 8.79 4.79 8.41
C VAL A 178 9.49 6.11 8.72
N GLU A 179 10.52 6.47 7.96
CA GLU A 179 11.24 7.74 8.08
C GLU A 179 10.28 8.93 7.90
N ARG A 180 10.46 9.99 8.70
CA ARG A 180 9.52 11.12 8.80
C ARG A 180 9.25 11.83 7.47
N ASP A 181 10.29 11.97 6.64
CA ASP A 181 10.21 12.58 5.30
C ASP A 181 9.45 11.69 4.29
N LEU A 182 9.20 10.43 4.63
CA LEU A 182 8.50 9.46 3.79
C LEU A 182 7.06 9.17 4.28
N GLN A 183 6.57 9.87 5.29
CA GLN A 183 5.23 9.69 5.85
C GLN A 183 4.18 10.62 5.19
N PRO A 184 2.90 10.20 5.11
CA PRO A 184 1.85 11.06 4.58
C PRO A 184 1.59 12.26 5.50
N SER A 185 1.19 13.39 4.90
CA SER A 185 1.00 14.67 5.62
C SER A 185 -0.01 14.64 6.76
N VAL A 186 -0.92 13.65 6.80
CA VAL A 186 -1.86 13.42 7.90
C VAL A 186 -1.14 13.14 9.21
N MET A 187 0.08 12.58 9.19
CA MET A 187 0.89 12.37 10.40
C MET A 187 1.16 13.68 11.14
N ASN A 188 1.39 14.79 10.43
CA ASN A 188 1.53 16.11 11.05
C ASN A 188 0.26 16.52 11.82
N THR A 189 -0.92 16.13 11.35
CA THR A 189 -2.18 16.40 12.04
C THR A 189 -2.28 15.57 13.31
N VAL A 190 -1.91 14.29 13.26
CA VAL A 190 -1.92 13.40 14.43
C VAL A 190 -0.92 13.89 15.49
N GLU A 191 0.30 14.21 15.08
CA GLU A 191 1.34 14.74 15.98
C GLU A 191 0.90 16.04 16.65
N LYS A 192 0.44 17.03 15.87
CA LYS A 192 0.16 18.37 16.40
C LYS A 192 -1.16 18.45 17.16
N LYS A 193 -2.24 17.89 16.62
CA LYS A 193 -3.59 18.02 17.20
C LYS A 193 -3.89 16.95 18.23
N TYR A 194 -3.34 15.75 18.05
CA TYR A 194 -3.62 14.60 18.91
C TYR A 194 -2.41 14.17 19.73
N LYS A 195 -1.27 14.89 19.64
CA LYS A 195 -0.04 14.59 20.41
C LYS A 195 0.46 13.16 20.18
N SER A 196 0.40 12.72 18.92
CA SER A 196 0.71 11.35 18.50
C SER A 196 -0.17 10.27 19.14
N ASN A 197 -1.32 10.63 19.71
CA ASN A 197 -2.31 9.67 20.19
C ASN A 197 -3.19 9.20 19.01
N PHE A 198 -2.77 8.08 18.40
CA PHE A 198 -3.45 7.49 17.26
C PHE A 198 -4.85 6.95 17.58
N ASP A 199 -5.07 6.43 18.80
CA ASP A 199 -6.38 5.95 19.21
C ASP A 199 -7.36 7.12 19.36
N ALA A 200 -6.94 8.24 19.97
CA ALA A 200 -7.77 9.44 20.07
C ALA A 200 -8.07 10.09 18.70
N TRP A 201 -7.08 10.08 17.79
CA TRP A 201 -7.26 10.55 16.42
C TRP A 201 -8.27 9.70 15.64
N ALA A 202 -8.12 8.37 15.68
CA ALA A 202 -9.04 7.45 15.04
C ALA A 202 -10.45 7.58 15.62
N ALA A 203 -10.60 7.58 16.95
CA ALA A 203 -11.91 7.75 17.59
C ALA A 203 -12.61 9.06 17.19
N ALA A 204 -11.87 10.19 17.15
CA ALA A 204 -12.43 11.46 16.68
C ALA A 204 -12.88 11.39 15.23
N MET A 205 -12.06 10.79 14.36
CA MET A 205 -12.36 10.61 12.95
C MET A 205 -13.59 9.73 12.72
N PHE A 206 -13.66 8.56 13.34
CA PHE A 206 -14.76 7.60 13.19
C PHE A 206 -16.07 8.14 13.76
N LYS A 207 -15.99 9.00 14.79
CA LYS A 207 -17.17 9.69 15.31
C LYS A 207 -17.76 10.71 14.33
N THR A 208 -16.96 11.35 13.47
CA THR A 208 -17.42 12.50 12.67
C THR A 208 -17.38 12.32 11.16
N SER A 209 -16.58 11.40 10.63
CA SER A 209 -16.42 11.21 9.18
C SER A 209 -17.63 10.56 8.48
N VAL A 210 -18.00 11.07 7.31
CA VAL A 210 -18.98 10.46 6.41
C VAL A 210 -18.57 9.06 5.93
N LEU A 211 -17.29 8.70 6.01
CA LEU A 211 -16.76 7.41 5.54
C LEU A 211 -16.98 6.24 6.50
N THR A 212 -17.45 6.52 7.72
CA THR A 212 -17.42 5.56 8.84
C THR A 212 -18.82 5.17 9.33
N ASP A 213 -19.85 5.73 8.72
CA ASP A 213 -21.25 5.46 9.03
C ASP A 213 -22.12 5.60 7.78
N LYS A 214 -22.95 4.59 7.56
CA LYS A 214 -23.79 4.50 6.37
C LYS A 214 -24.78 5.67 6.28
N ALA A 215 -25.44 6.03 7.38
CA ALA A 215 -26.45 7.09 7.36
C ALA A 215 -25.83 8.46 7.06
N ARG A 216 -24.64 8.75 7.62
CA ARG A 216 -23.88 9.96 7.31
C ARG A 216 -23.41 9.99 5.86
N LEU A 217 -22.94 8.86 5.32
CA LEU A 217 -22.58 8.79 3.90
C LEU A 217 -23.80 9.03 3.00
N ASP A 218 -24.89 8.32 3.23
CA ASP A 218 -26.11 8.43 2.42
C ASP A 218 -26.67 9.87 2.45
N ALA A 219 -26.67 10.49 3.64
CA ALA A 219 -27.09 11.89 3.81
C ALA A 219 -26.16 12.86 3.04
N PHE A 220 -24.84 12.61 3.05
CA PHE A 220 -23.89 13.37 2.25
C PHE A 220 -24.12 13.18 0.74
N LEU A 221 -24.28 11.93 0.28
CA LEU A 221 -24.47 11.61 -1.14
C LEU A 221 -25.79 12.13 -1.70
N ALA A 222 -26.81 12.30 -0.86
CA ALA A 222 -28.06 12.97 -1.26
C ALA A 222 -27.86 14.47 -1.56
N LYS A 223 -26.88 15.12 -0.90
CA LYS A 223 -26.58 16.56 -1.05
C LYS A 223 -25.07 16.80 -0.97
N PRO A 224 -24.29 16.33 -1.97
CA PRO A 224 -22.84 16.34 -1.88
C PRO A 224 -22.33 17.77 -1.92
N SER A 225 -21.36 18.09 -1.06
CA SER A 225 -20.73 19.40 -1.06
C SER A 225 -19.23 19.32 -0.79
N LEU A 226 -18.47 20.10 -1.56
CA LEU A 226 -17.02 20.17 -1.41
C LEU A 226 -16.62 20.61 0.01
N LYS A 227 -17.33 21.59 0.57
CA LYS A 227 -17.09 22.13 1.93
C LYS A 227 -17.17 21.06 3.02
N VAL A 228 -18.05 20.06 2.87
CA VAL A 228 -18.12 18.94 3.83
C VAL A 228 -16.88 18.06 3.70
N LEU A 229 -16.49 17.68 2.47
CA LEU A 229 -15.30 16.85 2.25
C LEU A 229 -14.00 17.53 2.71
N ASP A 230 -13.84 18.82 2.46
CA ASP A 230 -12.65 19.58 2.87
C ASP A 230 -12.49 19.74 4.39
N LYS A 231 -13.52 19.35 5.16
CA LYS A 231 -13.50 19.36 6.63
C LYS A 231 -13.64 17.97 7.25
N ASP A 232 -13.92 16.96 6.42
CA ASP A 232 -14.14 15.60 6.89
C ASP A 232 -12.80 14.94 7.24
N LEU A 233 -12.63 14.57 8.52
CA LEU A 233 -11.37 14.02 9.02
C LEU A 233 -10.95 12.73 8.28
N GLY A 234 -11.91 11.86 7.94
CA GLY A 234 -11.63 10.60 7.25
C GLY A 234 -11.28 10.83 5.78
N PHE A 235 -11.98 11.74 5.12
CA PHE A 235 -11.66 12.11 3.75
C PHE A 235 -10.30 12.80 3.65
N LEU A 236 -9.97 13.73 4.56
CA LEU A 236 -8.65 14.38 4.60
C LEU A 236 -7.52 13.39 4.85
N ALA A 237 -7.72 12.39 5.72
CA ALA A 237 -6.75 11.32 5.93
C ALA A 237 -6.56 10.46 4.68
N SER A 238 -7.67 10.08 4.04
CA SER A 238 -7.67 9.36 2.76
C SER A 238 -6.94 10.13 1.67
N GLU A 239 -7.28 11.41 1.48
CA GLU A 239 -6.66 12.26 0.48
C GLU A 239 -5.15 12.42 0.72
N SER A 240 -4.75 12.63 1.98
CA SER A 240 -3.33 12.70 2.34
C SER A 240 -2.57 11.43 1.95
N CYS A 241 -3.12 10.25 2.25
CA CYS A 241 -2.49 8.97 1.90
C CYS A 241 -2.44 8.74 0.38
N LEU A 242 -3.53 9.04 -0.32
CA LEU A 242 -3.63 8.85 -1.77
C LEU A 242 -2.66 9.76 -2.52
N ASN A 243 -2.60 11.03 -2.13
CA ASN A 243 -1.72 12.01 -2.75
C ASN A 243 -0.25 11.69 -2.44
N HIS A 244 0.06 11.30 -1.20
CA HIS A 244 1.42 10.87 -0.83
C HIS A 244 1.89 9.69 -1.66
N TYR A 245 1.02 8.68 -1.87
CA TYR A 245 1.37 7.55 -2.71
C TYR A 245 1.56 7.96 -4.17
N ARG A 246 0.59 8.67 -4.76
CA ARG A 246 0.58 8.99 -6.20
C ARG A 246 1.62 10.01 -6.62
N SER A 247 1.85 11.03 -5.79
CA SER A 247 2.68 12.18 -6.15
C SER A 247 4.10 12.09 -5.62
N PHE A 248 4.37 11.17 -4.68
CA PHE A 248 5.70 11.03 -4.08
C PHE A 248 6.23 9.59 -4.16
N LEU A 249 5.58 8.62 -3.50
CA LEU A 249 6.14 7.26 -3.41
C LEU A 249 6.16 6.52 -4.75
N ALA A 250 5.07 6.57 -5.53
CA ALA A 250 5.00 5.86 -6.80
C ALA A 250 6.01 6.41 -7.84
N PRO A 251 6.13 7.74 -8.05
CA PRO A 251 7.19 8.28 -8.90
C PRO A 251 8.60 7.95 -8.40
N ALA A 252 8.85 8.02 -7.09
CA ALA A 252 10.16 7.72 -6.51
C ALA A 252 10.57 6.25 -6.73
N LEU A 253 9.62 5.31 -6.68
CA LEU A 253 9.86 3.91 -6.99
C LEU A 253 10.04 3.64 -8.49
N ALA A 254 9.46 4.48 -9.34
CA ALA A 254 9.57 4.37 -10.79
C ALA A 254 10.92 4.89 -11.34
N ALA A 255 11.64 5.74 -10.58
CA ALA A 255 12.90 6.34 -11.00
C ALA A 255 13.94 5.28 -11.46
N GLY A 256 14.09 4.19 -10.68
CA GLY A 256 15.04 3.11 -11.00
C GLY A 256 14.50 2.05 -11.96
N GLU A 257 13.28 2.19 -12.48
CA GLU A 257 12.64 1.14 -13.29
C GLU A 257 13.30 0.98 -14.66
N GLU A 258 13.77 2.07 -15.28
CA GLU A 258 14.46 2.00 -16.57
C GLU A 258 15.77 1.20 -16.47
N ASP A 259 16.57 1.48 -15.43
CA ASP A 259 17.84 0.80 -15.19
C ASP A 259 17.62 -0.68 -14.82
N LEU A 260 16.64 -0.98 -13.97
CA LEU A 260 16.26 -2.36 -13.67
C LEU A 260 15.81 -3.10 -14.94
N ALA A 261 14.93 -2.50 -15.74
CA ALA A 261 14.43 -3.11 -16.97
C ALA A 261 15.55 -3.36 -17.97
N ARG A 262 16.47 -2.42 -18.12
CA ARG A 262 17.65 -2.57 -18.97
C ARG A 262 18.57 -3.68 -18.45
N GLY A 263 18.95 -3.63 -17.18
CA GLY A 263 19.81 -4.61 -16.52
C GLY A 263 19.25 -6.04 -16.64
N TYR A 264 17.95 -6.23 -16.37
CA TYR A 264 17.31 -7.53 -16.51
C TYR A 264 17.22 -8.00 -17.96
N ARG A 265 16.90 -7.12 -18.91
CA ARG A 265 16.87 -7.48 -20.33
C ARG A 265 18.24 -7.94 -20.81
N LEU A 266 19.30 -7.23 -20.43
CA LEU A 266 20.67 -7.60 -20.75
C LEU A 266 21.06 -8.92 -20.08
N MET A 267 20.70 -9.11 -18.80
CA MET A 267 20.98 -10.34 -18.07
C MET A 267 20.32 -11.55 -18.73
N VAL A 268 19.04 -11.46 -19.09
CA VAL A 268 18.33 -12.53 -19.80
C VAL A 268 18.95 -12.78 -21.18
N GLY A 269 19.34 -11.74 -21.90
CA GLY A 269 20.05 -11.87 -23.17
C GLY A 269 21.38 -12.62 -23.03
N ALA A 270 22.20 -12.25 -22.04
CA ALA A 270 23.46 -12.90 -21.75
C ALA A 270 23.28 -14.37 -21.33
N MET A 271 22.27 -14.67 -20.49
CA MET A 271 21.95 -16.04 -20.09
C MET A 271 21.57 -16.93 -21.29
N ARG A 272 20.73 -16.43 -22.19
CA ARG A 272 20.33 -17.16 -23.41
C ARG A 272 21.48 -17.40 -24.37
N GLU A 273 22.39 -16.43 -24.48
CA GLU A 273 23.56 -16.57 -25.35
C GLU A 273 24.62 -17.50 -24.75
N LYS A 274 24.79 -17.49 -23.42
CA LYS A 274 25.70 -18.39 -22.70
C LYS A 274 25.22 -19.84 -22.72
N ASP A 275 23.93 -20.07 -22.47
CA ASP A 275 23.33 -21.39 -22.31
C ASP A 275 22.12 -21.56 -23.25
N PRO A 276 22.30 -21.63 -24.59
CA PRO A 276 21.20 -21.57 -25.58
C PRO A 276 20.21 -22.74 -25.56
N ASN A 277 20.53 -23.81 -24.83
CA ASN A 277 19.72 -25.02 -24.72
C ASN A 277 19.03 -25.17 -23.34
N LYS A 278 19.10 -24.15 -22.49
CA LYS A 278 18.35 -24.05 -21.23
C LYS A 278 17.30 -22.95 -21.33
#